data_AF-B8JFL2-F1
#
_entry.id   AF-B8JFL2-F1
#
_cell.length_a   1.000
_cell.length_b   1.000
_cell.length_c   1.000
_cell.angle_alpha   90.00
_cell.angle_beta   90.00
_cell.angle_gamma   90.00
#
_symmetry.space_group_name_H-M   'P 1'
#
loop_
_entity.id
_entity.type
_entity.pdbx_description
1 polymer ?
#
loop_
_entity_poly.entity_id
_entity_poly.type
_entity_poly.pdbx_seq_one_letter_code
_entity_poly.pdbx_strand_id
1 'polypeptide(L)'
;MVNESELLVFRGKIEGKSQFTRGLFVSVNGYTREALAAITKGKSPNFVMLDGSHLYRVLEGNVRLDELLCRAVRHLAETGEPYLPINKTS
;
A
#
# COMPACT_ATOMS: atom_id res chain seq x y z
N MET A 1 6.85 -8.66 10.05
CA MET A 1 6.13 -8.89 8.79
C MET A 1 4.65 -8.82 9.12
N VAL A 2 3.85 -8.10 8.33
CA VAL A 2 2.45 -7.78 8.66
C VAL A 2 1.50 -8.87 8.16
N ASN A 3 0.53 -9.23 9.00
CA ASN A 3 -0.50 -10.24 8.70
C ASN A 3 -1.84 -9.59 8.27
N GLU A 4 -2.76 -10.43 7.80
CA GLU A 4 -4.08 -10.01 7.32
C GLU A 4 -4.87 -9.19 8.36
N SER A 5 -4.87 -9.61 9.62
CA SER A 5 -5.64 -8.99 10.69
C SER A 5 -5.34 -7.50 10.87
N GLU A 6 -4.07 -7.11 10.79
CA GLU A 6 -3.63 -5.71 10.89
C GLU A 6 -4.15 -4.87 9.71
N LEU A 7 -4.13 -5.42 8.50
CA LEU A 7 -4.64 -4.75 7.30
C LEU A 7 -6.15 -4.58 7.35
N LEU A 8 -6.89 -5.59 7.84
CA LEU A 8 -8.34 -5.51 8.02
C LEU A 8 -8.74 -4.46 9.06
N VAL A 9 -8.00 -4.39 10.18
CA VAL A 9 -8.21 -3.34 11.20
C VAL A 9 -7.99 -1.95 10.59
N PHE A 10 -6.92 -1.78 9.82
CA PHE A 10 -6.63 -0.50 9.17
C PHE A 10 -7.69 -0.12 8.13
N ARG A 11 -8.08 -1.07 7.27
CA ARG A 11 -9.16 -0.92 6.30
C ARG A 11 -10.45 -0.45 6.97
N GLY A 12 -10.87 -1.11 8.05
CA GLY A 12 -12.08 -0.74 8.79
C GLY A 12 -12.02 0.70 9.33
N LYS A 13 -10.85 1.16 9.79
CA LYS A 13 -10.66 2.55 10.23
C LYS A 13 -10.84 3.57 9.10
N ILE A 14 -10.39 3.25 7.88
CA ILE A 14 -10.49 4.16 6.73
C ILE A 14 -11.90 4.12 6.13
N GLU A 15 -12.53 2.95 6.08
CA GLU A 15 -13.92 2.81 5.61
C GLU A 15 -14.90 3.62 6.49
N GLY A 16 -14.57 3.84 7.77
CA GLY A 16 -15.31 4.74 8.65
C GLY A 16 -15.08 6.24 8.40
N LYS A 17 -14.31 6.62 7.36
CA LYS A 17 -14.04 8.01 6.97
C LYS A 17 -14.74 8.37 5.65
N SER A 18 -14.54 9.59 5.17
CA SER A 18 -15.04 10.04 3.87
C SER A 18 -14.57 9.12 2.74
N GLN A 19 -15.41 8.90 1.72
CA GLN A 19 -15.08 8.11 0.53
C GLN A 19 -13.88 8.68 -0.26
N PHE A 20 -13.56 9.96 -0.08
CA PHE A 20 -12.39 10.61 -0.68
C PHE A 20 -11.09 10.35 0.08
N THR A 21 -11.16 9.79 1.29
CA THR A 21 -9.98 9.48 2.09
C THR A 21 -9.14 8.43 1.38
N ARG A 22 -7.82 8.62 1.37
CA ARG A 22 -6.84 7.61 0.97
C ARG A 22 -5.92 7.34 2.14
N GLY A 23 -5.76 6.06 2.47
CA GLY A 23 -4.79 5.64 3.48
C GLY A 23 -3.43 5.31 2.89
N LEU A 24 -2.42 5.32 3.74
CA LEU A 24 -1.11 4.76 3.49
C LEU A 24 -0.75 3.84 4.66
N PHE A 25 -0.46 2.57 4.38
CA PHE A 25 0.08 1.64 5.34
C PHE A 25 1.55 1.38 4.98
N VAL A 26 2.46 1.52 5.95
CA VAL A 26 3.89 1.26 5.74
C VAL A 26 4.38 0.18 6.69
N SER A 27 5.02 -0.87 6.15
CA SER A 27 5.65 -1.93 6.94
C SER A 27 7.12 -2.09 6.55
N VAL A 28 8.05 -1.76 7.45
CA VAL A 28 9.49 -1.94 7.18
C VAL A 28 9.83 -3.39 6.83
N ASN A 29 9.22 -4.35 7.54
CA ASN A 29 9.45 -5.78 7.38
C ASN A 29 8.52 -6.45 6.35
N GLY A 30 7.85 -5.67 5.50
CA GLY A 30 6.94 -6.17 4.47
C GLY A 30 5.67 -6.86 5.00
N TYR A 31 5.04 -7.64 4.12
CA TYR A 31 3.74 -8.28 4.31
C TYR A 31 3.83 -9.77 3.99
N THR A 32 3.02 -10.59 4.66
CA THR A 32 2.89 -12.01 4.31
C THR A 32 2.14 -12.17 2.98
N ARG A 33 2.37 -13.29 2.29
CA ARG A 33 1.69 -13.60 1.02
C ARG A 33 0.18 -13.74 1.24
N GLU A 34 -0.20 -14.30 2.38
CA GLU A 34 -1.56 -14.49 2.83
C GLU A 34 -2.24 -13.13 3.02
N ALA A 35 -1.56 -12.17 3.66
CA ALA A 35 -2.09 -10.82 3.83
C ALA A 35 -2.31 -10.09 2.50
N LEU A 36 -1.36 -10.18 1.57
CA LEU A 36 -1.48 -9.59 0.23
C LEU A 36 -2.65 -10.22 -0.56
N ALA A 37 -2.82 -11.54 -0.49
CA ALA A 37 -3.88 -12.24 -1.19
C ALA A 37 -5.26 -12.03 -0.55
N ALA A 38 -5.32 -11.79 0.76
CA ALA A 38 -6.57 -11.60 1.48
C ALA A 38 -7.12 -10.18 1.35
N ILE A 39 -6.26 -9.16 1.37
CA ILE A 39 -6.70 -7.76 1.45
C ILE A 39 -7.47 -7.27 0.21
N THR A 40 -7.27 -7.91 -0.94
CA THR A 40 -7.98 -7.64 -2.19
C THR A 40 -9.25 -8.46 -2.39
N LYS A 41 -9.52 -9.47 -1.53
CA LYS A 41 -10.71 -10.30 -1.63
C LYS A 41 -11.96 -9.56 -1.14
N GLY A 42 -13.05 -9.73 -1.88
CA GLY A 42 -14.40 -9.28 -1.51
C GLY A 42 -14.66 -7.79 -1.70
N LYS A 43 -13.68 -6.92 -1.45
CA LYS A 43 -13.82 -5.47 -1.64
C LYS A 43 -12.48 -4.83 -1.97
N SER A 44 -12.47 -3.89 -2.91
CA SER A 44 -11.28 -3.11 -3.24
C SER A 44 -10.83 -2.26 -2.04
N PRO A 45 -9.53 -2.22 -1.73
CA PRO A 45 -8.99 -1.32 -0.71
C PRO A 45 -8.95 0.13 -1.21
N ASN A 46 -9.05 1.10 -0.30
CA ASN A 46 -8.93 2.54 -0.58
C ASN A 46 -7.64 3.15 0.01
N PHE A 47 -6.63 2.31 0.21
CA PHE A 47 -5.33 2.70 0.74
C PHE A 47 -4.20 2.01 -0.02
N VAL A 48 -3.04 2.65 0.00
CA VAL A 48 -1.81 2.11 -0.59
C VAL A 48 -0.94 1.46 0.48
N MET A 49 -0.15 0.47 0.07
CA MET A 49 0.76 -0.29 0.90
C MET A 49 2.18 -0.13 0.37
N LEU A 50 3.10 0.29 1.24
CA LEU A 50 4.53 0.41 0.97
C LEU A 50 5.32 -0.36 2.01
N ASP A 51 6.54 -0.76 1.67
CA ASP A 51 7.44 -1.46 2.60
C ASP A 51 8.81 -0.78 2.70
N GLY A 52 9.70 -1.37 3.50
CA GLY A 52 11.04 -0.84 3.73
C GLY A 52 11.86 -0.63 2.46
N SER A 53 11.62 -1.40 1.40
CA SER A 53 12.34 -1.24 0.13
C SER A 53 11.95 0.04 -0.61
N HIS A 54 10.68 0.43 -0.52
CA HIS A 54 10.19 1.69 -1.08
C HIS A 54 10.82 2.88 -0.35
N LEU A 55 10.85 2.80 0.99
CA LEU A 55 11.51 3.81 1.82
C LEU A 55 13.00 3.89 1.51
N TYR A 56 13.67 2.76 1.34
CA TYR A 56 15.09 2.72 0.99
C TYR A 56 15.36 3.48 -0.31
N ARG A 57 14.55 3.28 -1.36
CA ARG A 57 14.69 4.02 -2.63
C ARG A 57 14.48 5.52 -2.46
N VAL A 58 13.57 5.94 -1.58
CA VAL A 58 13.35 7.36 -1.28
C VAL A 58 14.54 7.96 -0.53
N LEU A 59 15.03 7.26 0.49
CA LEU A 59 16.13 7.73 1.34
C LEU A 59 17.46 7.80 0.59
N GLU A 60 17.69 6.88 -0.35
CA GLU A 60 18.86 6.90 -1.26
C GLU A 60 18.72 7.94 -2.39
N GLY A 61 17.59 8.64 -2.50
CA GLY A 61 17.34 9.63 -3.55
C GLY A 61 17.05 9.04 -4.93
N ASN A 62 16.81 7.73 -5.03
CA ASN A 62 16.48 7.05 -6.29
C ASN A 62 15.06 7.39 -6.79
N VAL A 63 14.15 7.75 -5.90
CA VAL A 63 12.80 8.21 -6.23
C VAL A 63 12.36 9.25 -5.22
N ARG A 64 11.67 10.31 -5.66
CA ARG A 64 11.12 11.27 -4.70
C ARG A 64 9.90 10.67 -3.99
N LEU A 65 9.67 11.08 -2.74
CA LEU A 65 8.53 10.58 -1.96
C LEU A 65 7.18 10.89 -2.64
N ASP A 66 7.01 12.12 -3.14
CA ASP A 66 5.79 12.53 -3.83
C ASP A 66 5.55 11.74 -5.11
N GLU A 67 6.61 11.48 -5.87
CA GLU A 67 6.54 10.64 -7.05
C GLU A 67 6.13 9.20 -6.71
N LEU A 68 6.74 8.61 -5.68
CA LEU A 68 6.39 7.27 -5.21
C LEU A 68 4.92 7.18 -4.79
N LEU A 69 4.42 8.17 -4.03
CA LEU A 69 3.02 8.21 -3.60
C LEU A 69 2.06 8.34 -4.79
N CYS A 70 2.37 9.21 -5.75
CA CYS A 70 1.57 9.33 -6.98
C CYS A 70 1.54 8.01 -7.76
N ARG A 71 2.68 7.33 -7.92
CA ARG A 71 2.76 6.02 -8.57
C ARG A 71 1.94 4.96 -7.83
N ALA A 72 1.99 4.93 -6.49
CA ALA A 72 1.24 3.99 -5.68
C ALA A 72 -0.28 4.21 -5.80
N VAL A 73 -0.74 5.46 -5.73
CA VAL A 73 -2.16 5.80 -5.89
C VAL A 73 -2.66 5.44 -7.29
N ARG A 74 -1.86 5.73 -8.31
CA ARG A 74 -2.17 5.38 -9.70
C ARG A 74 -2.25 3.85 -9.87
N HIS A 75 -1.30 3.11 -9.32
CA HIS A 75 -1.30 1.65 -9.36
C HIS A 75 -2.55 1.05 -8.72
N LEU A 76 -2.93 1.54 -7.54
CA LEU A 76 -4.17 1.12 -6.88
C LEU A 76 -5.40 1.41 -7.74
N ALA A 77 -5.47 2.59 -8.37
CA ALA A 77 -6.59 2.98 -9.22
C ALA A 77 -6.68 2.12 -10.51
N GLU A 78 -5.54 1.76 -11.09
CA GLU A 78 -5.47 1.01 -12.35
C GLU A 78 -5.66 -0.51 -12.17
N THR A 79 -5.21 -1.07 -11.04
CA THR A 79 -5.14 -2.53 -10.85
C THR A 79 -6.01 -3.04 -9.70
N GLY A 80 -6.46 -2.17 -8.80
CA GLY A 80 -7.10 -2.58 -7.55
C GLY A 80 -6.15 -3.17 -6.51
N GLU A 81 -4.86 -3.28 -6.82
CA GLU A 81 -3.84 -3.81 -5.91
C GLU A 81 -3.28 -2.69 -5.02
N PRO A 82 -3.36 -2.82 -3.68
CA PRO A 82 -2.89 -1.77 -2.77
C PRO A 82 -1.37 -1.75 -2.64
N TYR A 83 -0.69 -2.87 -2.86
CA TYR A 83 0.76 -2.98 -2.75
C TYR A 83 1.42 -2.70 -4.10
N LEU A 84 2.29 -1.69 -4.14
CA LEU A 84 3.08 -1.38 -5.33
C LEU A 84 4.32 -2.29 -5.36
N PRO A 85 4.55 -3.10 -6.42
CA PRO A 85 5.80 -3.83 -6.55
C PRO A 85 6.96 -2.90 -6.92
N ILE A 86 8.12 -3.07 -6.28
CA ILE A 86 9.33 -2.26 -6.52
C ILE A 86 9.73 -2.24 -8.00
N ASN A 87 9.54 -3.35 -8.71
CA ASN A 87 9.92 -3.51 -10.11
C ASN A 87 9.20 -2.50 -11.02
N LYS A 88 8.04 -1.99 -10.57
CA LYS A 88 7.23 -0.97 -11.27
C LYS A 88 7.56 0.46 -10.83
N THR A 89 8.54 0.63 -9.95
CA THR A 89 8.98 1.93 -9.43
C THR A 89 10.26 2.45 -10.06
N SER A 90 10.82 1.71 -11.03
CA SER A 90 11.95 2.15 -11.86
C SER A 90 11.53 3.20 -12.89
#